data_AF-L8JBI9-F1
#
_entry.id   AF-L8JBI9-F1
#
_cell.length_a   1.000
_cell.length_b   1.000
_cell.length_c   1.000
_cell.angle_alpha   90.00
_cell.angle_beta   90.00
_cell.angle_gamma   90.00
#
_symmetry.space_group_name_H-M   'P 1'
#
loop_
_entity.id
_entity.type
_entity.pdbx_description
1 polymer ?
#
loop_
_entity_poly.entity_id
_entity_poly.type
_entity_poly.pdbx_seq_one_letter_code
_entity_poly.pdbx_strand_id
1 'polypeptide(L)'
;MLKGYTIKFAAISALLALAGCESTYNNTYKLYQDYRLQTNNKAYAIGTNKIAGASWGARNTREAAELAIQTCEDLGGVNCSIVDINGSSLSR
;
A
#
# COMPACT_ATOMS: atom_id res chain seq x y z
N MET A 1 50.42 16.49 -42.11
CA MET A 1 50.06 15.26 -41.36
C MET A 1 48.58 15.00 -41.58
N LEU A 2 48.24 13.97 -42.36
CA LEU A 2 46.87 13.46 -42.53
C LEU A 2 46.56 12.45 -41.40
N LYS A 3 45.39 12.57 -40.77
CA LYS A 3 44.60 11.42 -40.30
C LYS A 3 43.17 11.88 -39.96
N GLY A 4 42.23 11.54 -40.83
CA GLY A 4 40.81 11.58 -40.48
C GLY A 4 40.42 10.40 -39.58
N TYR A 5 39.20 10.43 -39.04
CA TYR A 5 38.26 9.30 -39.05
C TYR A 5 36.88 9.76 -38.57
N THR A 6 35.88 9.48 -39.40
CA THR A 6 34.44 9.74 -39.22
C THR A 6 33.75 8.43 -38.84
N ILE A 7 33.11 8.28 -37.66
CA ILE A 7 32.06 7.27 -37.32
C ILE A 7 31.32 7.81 -36.05
N LYS A 8 30.08 8.33 -36.06
CA LYS A 8 28.70 7.83 -36.31
C LYS A 8 27.98 7.16 -35.10
N PHE A 9 26.71 7.56 -34.93
CA PHE A 9 25.57 6.94 -34.21
C PHE A 9 25.58 6.98 -32.67
N ALA A 10 24.76 7.86 -32.07
CA ALA A 10 23.35 7.63 -31.71
C ALA A 10 23.21 6.87 -30.38
N ALA A 11 23.16 7.62 -29.28
CA ALA A 11 22.58 7.16 -28.04
C ALA A 11 21.22 7.86 -27.89
N ILE A 12 20.19 7.29 -28.52
CA ILE A 12 18.81 7.64 -28.18
C ILE A 12 18.62 7.13 -26.76
N SER A 13 18.64 8.06 -25.80
CA SER A 13 18.30 7.80 -24.41
C SER A 13 16.82 7.47 -24.34
N ALA A 14 16.45 6.23 -24.68
CA ALA A 14 15.16 5.66 -24.32
C ALA A 14 15.18 5.39 -22.82
N LEU A 15 14.98 6.44 -22.03
CA LEU A 15 14.54 6.35 -20.65
C LEU A 15 13.10 5.83 -20.68
N LEU A 16 12.99 4.52 -20.83
CA LEU A 16 11.76 3.79 -20.55
C LEU A 16 11.59 3.83 -19.02
N ALA A 17 10.99 4.89 -18.52
CA ALA A 17 10.48 4.93 -17.16
C ALA A 17 9.36 3.89 -17.09
N LEU A 18 9.71 2.64 -16.79
CA LEU A 18 8.79 1.66 -16.30
C LEU A 18 8.29 2.20 -14.95
N ALA A 19 7.23 3.00 -14.99
CA ALA A 19 6.36 3.19 -13.85
C ALA A 19 5.80 1.81 -13.52
N GLY A 20 6.53 1.06 -12.69
CA GLY A 20 6.05 -0.17 -12.13
C GLY A 20 4.81 0.19 -11.32
N CYS A 21 3.63 -0.23 -11.79
CA CYS A 21 2.49 -0.36 -10.90
C CYS A 21 2.91 -1.37 -9.82
N GLU A 22 3.37 -0.90 -8.67
CA GLU A 22 3.38 -1.75 -7.48
C GLU A 22 1.92 -2.18 -7.27
N SER A 23 1.66 -3.47 -7.47
CA SER A 23 0.31 -4.02 -7.38
C SER A 23 -0.22 -3.74 -5.97
N THR A 24 -1.28 -2.96 -5.88
CA THR A 24 -2.01 -2.62 -4.64
C THR A 24 -2.25 -3.85 -3.76
N TYR A 25 -2.44 -5.02 -4.39
CA TYR A 25 -2.63 -6.30 -3.73
C TYR A 25 -1.45 -6.73 -2.83
N ASN A 26 -0.20 -6.53 -3.30
CA ASN A 26 0.98 -6.97 -2.56
C ASN A 26 1.19 -6.10 -1.30
N ASN A 27 0.87 -4.81 -1.42
CA ASN A 27 0.94 -3.88 -0.28
C ASN A 27 -0.13 -4.22 0.77
N THR A 28 -1.36 -4.52 0.35
CA THR A 28 -2.46 -4.94 1.23
C THR A 28 -2.16 -6.23 1.99
N TYR A 29 -1.58 -7.24 1.33
CA TYR A 29 -1.18 -8.49 2.01
C TYR A 29 -0.10 -8.25 3.06
N LYS A 30 0.94 -7.47 2.72
CA LYS A 30 2.01 -7.13 3.66
C LYS A 30 1.47 -6.35 4.86
N LEU A 31 0.63 -5.35 4.63
CA LEU A 31 0.00 -4.56 5.69
C LEU A 31 -0.81 -5.44 6.64
N TYR A 32 -1.54 -6.43 6.14
CA TYR A 32 -2.28 -7.36 6.99
C TYR A 32 -1.35 -8.24 7.85
N GLN A 33 -0.20 -8.67 7.33
CA GLN A 33 0.78 -9.40 8.15
C GLN A 33 1.36 -8.50 9.25
N ASP A 34 1.73 -7.26 8.90
CA ASP A 34 2.25 -6.30 9.87
C ASP A 34 1.22 -6.01 10.96
N TYR A 35 -0.05 -5.83 10.59
CA TYR A 35 -1.20 -5.71 11.50
C TYR A 35 -1.29 -6.89 12.47
N ARG A 36 -1.17 -8.13 11.98
CA ARG A 36 -1.29 -9.33 12.82
C ARG A 36 -0.22 -9.40 13.91
N LEU A 37 0.97 -8.85 13.67
CA LEU A 37 2.08 -8.82 14.63
C LEU A 37 1.90 -7.76 15.75
N GLN A 38 1.01 -6.79 15.57
CA GLN A 38 0.81 -5.72 16.55
C GLN A 38 0.05 -6.19 17.80
N THR A 39 0.19 -5.42 18.89
CA THR A 39 -0.51 -5.66 20.16
C THR A 39 -1.98 -5.22 20.12
N ASN A 40 -2.69 -5.37 21.25
CA ASN A 40 -4.12 -5.05 21.36
C ASN A 40 -4.45 -3.58 21.02
N ASN A 41 -5.74 -3.31 20.82
CA ASN A 41 -6.29 -2.05 20.32
C ASN A 41 -5.80 -1.74 18.90
N LYS A 42 -6.07 -2.70 18.02
CA LYS A 42 -5.76 -2.63 16.60
C LYS A 42 -6.98 -2.97 15.76
N ALA A 43 -7.04 -2.40 14.57
CA ALA A 43 -8.06 -2.69 13.59
C ALA A 43 -7.50 -2.65 12.17
N TYR A 44 -8.15 -3.38 11.28
CA TYR A 44 -7.81 -3.45 9.87
C TYR A 44 -9.06 -3.20 9.01
N ALA A 45 -8.93 -2.28 8.06
CA ALA A 45 -9.97 -1.87 7.14
C ALA A 45 -9.55 -2.14 5.70
N ILE A 46 -10.52 -2.49 4.85
CA ILE A 46 -10.29 -2.65 3.41
C ILE A 46 -11.41 -2.00 2.61
N GLY A 47 -11.03 -1.28 1.57
CA GLY A 47 -11.93 -0.71 0.56
C GLY A 47 -12.29 -1.73 -0.53
N THR A 48 -13.36 -1.45 -1.25
CA THR A 48 -13.82 -2.27 -2.39
C THR A 48 -12.79 -2.31 -3.52
N ASN A 49 -11.96 -1.27 -3.64
CA ASN A 49 -10.83 -1.16 -4.57
C ASN A 49 -9.53 -1.80 -4.05
N LYS A 50 -9.59 -2.62 -2.98
CA LYS A 50 -8.47 -3.39 -2.40
C LYS A 50 -7.36 -2.56 -1.75
N ILE A 51 -7.54 -1.25 -1.62
CA ILE A 51 -6.70 -0.41 -0.76
C ILE A 51 -7.12 -0.67 0.69
N ALA A 52 -6.14 -0.84 1.58
CA ALA A 52 -6.36 -1.14 2.98
C ALA A 52 -5.70 -0.12 3.89
N GLY A 53 -6.28 0.03 5.07
CA GLY A 53 -5.75 0.83 6.18
C GLY A 53 -5.71 0.00 7.44
N ALA A 54 -4.76 0.28 8.31
CA ALA A 54 -4.61 -0.40 9.58
C ALA A 54 -4.18 0.59 10.66
N SER A 55 -4.56 0.31 11.90
CA SER A 55 -4.12 1.06 13.07
C SER A 55 -3.84 0.09 14.22
N TRP A 56 -2.98 0.52 15.15
CA TRP A 56 -2.63 -0.20 16.35
C TRP A 56 -2.12 0.76 17.43
N GLY A 57 -2.13 0.33 18.69
CA GLY A 57 -1.69 1.16 19.80
C GLY A 57 -2.68 2.27 20.16
N ALA A 58 -3.94 2.18 19.69
CA ALA A 58 -4.99 3.10 20.09
C ALA A 58 -5.39 2.91 21.56
N ARG A 59 -6.12 3.87 22.13
CA ARG A 59 -6.60 3.81 23.52
C ARG A 59 -7.64 2.71 23.70
N ASN A 60 -8.41 2.41 22.66
CA ASN A 60 -9.42 1.36 22.63
C ASN A 60 -9.70 0.88 21.20
N THR A 61 -10.51 -0.17 21.05
CA THR A 61 -10.84 -0.77 19.74
C THR A 61 -11.69 0.12 18.84
N ARG A 62 -12.50 1.03 19.41
CA ARG A 62 -13.31 1.97 18.64
C ARG A 62 -12.42 2.99 17.94
N GLU A 63 -11.50 3.60 18.68
CA GLU A 63 -10.51 4.52 18.12
C GLU A 63 -9.62 3.82 17.09
N ALA A 64 -9.21 2.56 17.36
CA ALA A 64 -8.48 1.79 16.37
C ALA A 64 -9.29 1.64 15.05
N ALA A 65 -10.57 1.28 15.14
CA ALA A 65 -11.43 1.16 13.97
C ALA A 65 -11.57 2.49 13.21
N GLU A 66 -11.80 3.60 13.91
CA GLU A 66 -11.89 4.94 13.32
C GLU A 66 -10.59 5.30 12.56
N LEU A 67 -9.43 5.09 13.19
CA LEU A 67 -8.11 5.35 12.56
C LEU A 67 -7.82 4.43 11.37
N ALA A 68 -8.24 3.17 11.43
CA ALA A 68 -8.04 2.22 10.33
C ALA A 68 -8.89 2.57 9.11
N ILE A 69 -10.14 3.00 9.31
CA ILE A 69 -10.99 3.52 8.22
C ILE A 69 -10.38 4.79 7.65
N GLN A 70 -10.00 5.75 8.49
CA GLN A 70 -9.39 7.00 8.04
C GLN A 70 -8.13 6.73 7.21
N THR A 71 -7.26 5.83 7.68
CA THR A 71 -6.05 5.45 6.93
C THR A 71 -6.39 4.81 5.58
N CYS A 72 -7.44 3.99 5.52
CA CYS A 72 -7.90 3.40 4.26
C CYS A 72 -8.37 4.49 3.28
N GLU A 73 -9.17 5.45 3.75
CA GLU A 73 -9.69 6.57 2.94
C GLU A 73 -8.57 7.51 2.48
N ASP A 74 -7.64 7.86 3.37
CA ASP A 74 -6.49 8.74 3.08
C ASP A 74 -5.57 8.13 2.01
N LEU A 75 -5.48 6.80 1.93
CA LEU A 75 -4.74 6.08 0.89
C LEU A 75 -5.53 5.94 -0.43
N GLY A 76 -6.74 6.49 -0.51
CA GLY A 76 -7.61 6.42 -1.69
C GLY A 76 -8.54 5.20 -1.71
N GLY A 77 -8.74 4.55 -0.57
CA GLY A 77 -9.69 3.45 -0.42
C GLY A 77 -11.13 3.91 -0.66
N VAL A 78 -11.90 3.07 -1.35
CA VAL A 78 -13.31 3.33 -1.67
C VAL A 78 -14.19 2.44 -0.80
N ASN A 79 -15.22 3.01 -0.16
CA ASN A 79 -16.15 2.29 0.72
C ASN A 79 -15.42 1.43 1.76
N CYS A 80 -14.48 2.05 2.49
CA CYS A 80 -13.66 1.38 3.50
C CYS A 80 -14.52 0.79 4.62
N SER A 81 -14.24 -0.45 5.00
CA SER A 81 -14.96 -1.16 6.06
C SER A 81 -14.01 -1.97 6.93
N ILE A 82 -14.32 -2.08 8.22
CA ILE A 82 -13.56 -2.92 9.14
C ILE A 82 -13.82 -4.38 8.82
N VAL A 83 -12.74 -5.16 8.68
CA VAL A 83 -12.81 -6.60 8.47
C VAL A 83 -12.14 -7.39 9.58
N ASP A 84 -11.35 -6.74 10.44
CA ASP A 84 -10.72 -7.40 11.59
C ASP A 84 -10.50 -6.39 12.74
N ILE A 85 -10.81 -6.81 13.97
CA ILE A 85 -10.48 -6.08 15.22
C ILE A 85 -9.75 -7.04 16.16
N ASN A 86 -8.56 -6.65 16.63
CA ASN A 86 -7.74 -7.46 17.53
C ASN A 86 -7.51 -8.92 17.08
N GLY A 87 -7.41 -9.17 15.77
CA GLY A 87 -7.25 -10.51 15.20
C GLY A 87 -8.54 -11.33 15.12
N SER A 88 -9.69 -10.73 15.46
CA SER A 88 -11.01 -11.31 15.27
C SER A 88 -11.59 -10.79 13.95
N SER A 89 -11.54 -11.63 12.93
CA SER A 89 -12.14 -11.32 11.63
C SER A 89 -13.66 -11.11 11.80
N LEU A 90 -14.16 -10.01 11.27
CA LEU A 90 -15.58 -9.67 11.22
C LEU A 90 -16.24 -10.15 9.91
N SER A 91 -15.46 -10.75 9.00
CA SER A 91 -16.00 -11.39 7.80
C SER A 91 -16.96 -12.51 8.16
N ARG A 92 -18.27 -12.29 7.99
CA ARG A 92 -19.27 -13.36 7.83
C ARG A 92 -19.19 -13.95 6.43
#